data_AF-A0A359M2C5-F1
#
_entry.id   AF-A0A359M2C5-F1
#
_cell.length_a   1.000
_cell.length_b   1.000
_cell.length_c   1.000
_cell.angle_alpha   90.00
_cell.angle_beta   90.00
_cell.angle_gamma   90.00
#
_symmetry.space_group_name_H-M   'P 1'
#
loop_
_entity.id
_entity.type
_entity.pdbx_description
1 polymer ?
#
loop_
_entity_poly.entity_id
_entity_poly.type
_entity_poly.pdbx_seq_one_letter_code
_entity_poly.pdbx_strand_id
1 'polypeptide(L)'
;GKKEDKLGIRASSTCELIFDGCRVPKANVMGEVGKGYKVAIETLNEGRIAIGAQMVGLAQGALGHAAAYAKERRQFGKPIAEF
;
A
#
# COMPACT_ATOMS: atom_id res chain seq x y z
N GLY A 1 9.08 17.31 -3.81
CA GLY A 1 8.63 18.07 -2.63
C GLY A 1 9.35 17.57 -1.39
N LYS A 2 8.96 18.07 -0.21
CA LYS A 2 9.43 17.52 1.08
C LYS A 2 8.88 16.09 1.24
N LYS A 3 9.61 15.23 1.98
CA LYS A 3 9.13 13.89 2.33
C LYS A 3 7.92 13.99 3.27
N GLU A 4 6.87 13.22 2.98
CA GLU A 4 5.67 13.15 3.82
C GLU A 4 5.93 12.43 5.16
N ASP A 5 5.41 13.00 6.24
CA ASP A 5 5.36 12.37 7.55
C ASP A 5 4.06 11.57 7.71
N LYS A 6 4.15 10.25 7.52
CA LYS A 6 3.00 9.34 7.42
C LYS A 6 2.80 8.54 8.70
N LEU A 7 1.54 8.21 9.03
CA LEU A 7 1.18 7.31 10.14
C LEU A 7 1.90 5.96 10.06
N GLY A 8 1.93 5.35 8.87
CA GLY A 8 2.52 4.03 8.62
C GLY A 8 3.18 3.96 7.25
N ILE A 9 3.64 2.76 6.87
CA ILE A 9 4.34 2.51 5.59
C ILE A 9 5.49 3.54 5.40
N ARG A 10 6.20 3.87 6.49
CA ARG A 10 7.19 4.96 6.54
C ARG A 10 8.43 4.70 5.69
N ALA A 11 8.66 3.43 5.34
CA ALA A 11 9.69 2.99 4.41
C ALA A 11 9.38 3.36 2.96
N SER A 12 8.11 3.60 2.59
CA SER A 12 7.75 4.06 1.25
C SER A 12 8.06 5.55 1.09
N SER A 13 8.73 5.90 -0.01
CA SER A 13 8.98 7.30 -0.36
C SER A 13 7.69 7.94 -0.86
N THR A 14 7.36 9.11 -0.32
CA THR A 14 6.16 9.85 -0.72
C THR A 14 6.49 11.34 -0.60
N CYS A 15 6.21 12.09 -1.66
CA CYS A 15 6.40 13.53 -1.71
C CYS A 15 5.53 14.12 -2.81
N GLU A 16 5.32 15.43 -2.74
CA GLU A 16 4.67 16.19 -3.81
C GLU A 16 5.55 16.26 -5.07
N LEU A 17 4.90 16.22 -6.23
CA LEU A 17 5.49 16.57 -7.52
C LEU A 17 5.01 17.97 -7.91
N ILE A 18 5.95 18.88 -8.16
CA ILE A 18 5.67 20.28 -8.53
C ILE A 18 6.10 20.46 -9.98
N PHE A 19 5.19 20.94 -10.82
CA PHE A 19 5.45 21.21 -12.24
C PHE A 19 5.35 22.72 -12.49
N ASP A 20 6.48 23.42 -12.35
CA ASP A 20 6.61 24.85 -12.68
C ASP A 20 7.54 25.03 -13.88
N GLY A 21 7.09 25.71 -14.93
CA GLY A 21 7.82 25.87 -16.19
C GLY A 21 8.19 24.55 -16.89
N CYS A 22 7.58 23.43 -16.52
CA CYS A 22 7.95 22.10 -17.02
C CYS A 22 7.46 21.88 -18.46
N ARG A 23 8.40 21.88 -19.42
CA ARG A 23 8.11 21.60 -20.84
C ARG A 23 8.18 20.10 -21.11
N VAL A 24 7.11 19.55 -21.69
CA VAL A 24 7.03 18.12 -22.06
C VAL A 24 6.92 18.01 -23.58
N PRO A 25 7.79 17.21 -24.25
CA PRO A 25 7.70 17.00 -25.70
C PRO A 25 6.36 16.34 -26.09
N LYS A 26 5.83 16.70 -27.27
CA LYS A 26 4.61 16.05 -27.81
C LYS A 26 4.76 14.54 -27.98
N ALA A 27 5.98 14.05 -28.23
CA ALA A 27 6.27 12.62 -28.34
C ALA A 27 6.09 11.85 -27.02
N ASN A 28 6.04 12.54 -25.87
CA ASN A 28 5.83 11.92 -24.56
C ASN A 28 4.34 11.85 -24.16
N VAL A 29 3.43 12.23 -25.06
CA VAL A 29 1.99 12.03 -24.84
C VAL A 29 1.72 10.52 -24.81
N MET A 30 1.23 10.03 -23.67
CA MET A 30 0.86 8.63 -23.49
C MET A 30 -0.55 8.39 -24.02
N GLY A 31 -0.67 7.58 -25.08
CA GLY A 31 -1.95 7.31 -25.73
C GLY A 31 -2.51 8.52 -26.48
N GLU A 32 -3.83 8.70 -26.45
CA GLU A 32 -4.51 9.78 -27.17
C GLU A 32 -4.90 10.94 -26.24
N VAL A 33 -4.72 12.17 -26.73
CA VAL A 33 -5.14 13.38 -26.01
C VAL A 33 -6.64 13.32 -25.72
N GLY A 34 -7.02 13.56 -24.46
CA GLY A 34 -8.41 13.46 -24.00
C GLY A 34 -8.87 12.05 -23.63
N LYS A 35 -8.02 11.02 -23.77
CA LYS A 35 -8.33 9.63 -23.40
C LYS A 35 -7.61 9.12 -22.15
N GLY A 36 -7.01 10.01 -21.36
CA GLY A 36 -6.24 9.64 -20.15
C GLY A 36 -7.04 8.88 -19.09
N TYR A 37 -8.37 9.08 -19.00
CA TYR A 37 -9.21 8.35 -18.05
C TYR A 37 -9.16 6.83 -18.25
N LYS A 38 -9.11 6.37 -19.50
CA LYS A 38 -9.03 4.94 -19.82
C LYS A 38 -7.76 4.32 -19.23
N VAL A 39 -6.62 4.97 -19.47
CA VAL A 39 -5.31 4.55 -18.93
C VAL A 39 -5.35 4.51 -17.40
N ALA A 40 -5.89 5.54 -16.76
CA ALA A 40 -5.97 5.61 -15.31
C ALA A 40 -6.82 4.47 -14.70
N ILE A 41 -7.97 4.16 -15.28
CA ILE A 41 -8.85 3.10 -14.77
C ILE A 41 -8.29 1.70 -15.04
N GLU A 42 -7.67 1.47 -16.19
CA GLU A 42 -7.02 0.18 -16.48
C GLU A 42 -5.91 -0.11 -15.47
N THR A 43 -5.02 0.87 -15.21
CA THR A 43 -3.98 0.73 -14.17
C THR A 43 -4.59 0.54 -12.77
N LEU A 44 -5.68 1.24 -12.44
CA LEU A 44 -6.34 1.09 -11.14
C LEU A 44 -6.93 -0.31 -10.94
N ASN A 45 -7.48 -0.93 -11.99
CA ASN A 45 -8.03 -2.29 -11.92
C ASN A 45 -6.96 -3.32 -11.59
N GLU A 46 -5.79 -3.24 -12.22
CA GLU A 46 -4.66 -4.11 -11.89
C GLU A 46 -4.16 -3.86 -10.47
N GLY A 47 -4.03 -2.59 -10.08
CA GLY A 47 -3.61 -2.19 -8.73
C GLY A 47 -4.51 -2.74 -7.62
N ARG A 48 -5.83 -2.82 -7.85
CA ARG A 48 -6.79 -3.39 -6.88
C ARG A 48 -6.49 -4.85 -6.56
N ILE A 49 -6.17 -5.65 -7.58
CA ILE A 49 -5.84 -7.07 -7.40
C ILE A 49 -4.54 -7.21 -6.60
N ALA A 50 -3.53 -6.40 -6.94
CA ALA A 50 -2.25 -6.39 -6.23
C ALA A 50 -2.41 -6.02 -4.74
N ILE A 51 -3.22 -5.00 -4.42
CA ILE A 51 -3.53 -4.65 -3.02
C ILE A 51 -4.26 -5.79 -2.32
N GLY A 52 -5.24 -6.41 -2.97
CA GLY A 52 -5.95 -7.57 -2.41
C GLY A 52 -4.99 -8.70 -2.01
N ALA A 53 -4.07 -9.07 -2.90
CA ALA A 53 -3.05 -10.07 -2.63
C ALA A 53 -2.12 -9.66 -1.46
N GLN A 54 -1.68 -8.39 -1.41
CA GLN A 54 -0.88 -7.87 -0.29
C GLN A 54 -1.62 -7.98 1.05
N MET A 55 -2.92 -7.69 1.09
CA MET A 55 -3.72 -7.78 2.31
C MET A 55 -3.87 -9.22 2.81
N VAL A 56 -3.95 -10.21 1.90
CA VAL A 56 -3.95 -11.62 2.29
C VAL A 56 -2.64 -11.99 3.01
N GLY A 57 -1.49 -11.61 2.44
CA GLY A 57 -0.19 -11.85 3.07
C GLY A 57 -0.04 -11.14 4.42
N LEU A 58 -0.50 -9.88 4.51
CA LEU A 58 -0.50 -9.13 5.77
C LEU A 58 -1.36 -9.80 6.83
N ALA A 59 -2.57 -10.24 6.48
CA ALA A 59 -3.47 -10.92 7.39
C ALA A 59 -2.89 -12.25 7.88
N GLN A 60 -2.25 -13.03 7.00
CA GLN A 60 -1.55 -14.26 7.38
C GLN A 60 -0.41 -14.00 8.37
N GLY A 61 0.43 -12.99 8.10
CA GLY A 61 1.52 -12.60 9.00
C GLY A 61 1.02 -12.11 10.36
N ALA A 62 0.00 -11.26 10.36
CA ALA A 62 -0.63 -10.76 11.58
C ALA A 62 -1.25 -11.89 12.41
N LEU A 63 -1.96 -12.83 11.76
CA LEU A 63 -2.53 -14.00 12.41
C LEU A 63 -1.44 -14.89 13.00
N GLY A 64 -0.37 -15.15 12.26
CA GLY A 64 0.78 -15.93 12.73
C GLY A 64 1.41 -15.33 13.99
N HIS A 65 1.68 -14.02 13.99
CA HIS A 65 2.22 -13.32 15.15
C HIS A 65 1.26 -13.33 16.35
N ALA A 66 -0.03 -13.04 16.11
CA ALA A 66 -1.03 -13.05 17.17
C ALA A 66 -1.19 -14.44 17.80
N ALA A 67 -1.26 -15.48 16.98
CA ALA A 67 -1.41 -16.86 17.45
C ALA A 67 -0.17 -17.35 18.22
N ALA A 68 1.04 -17.00 17.77
CA ALA A 68 2.27 -17.31 18.50
C ALA A 68 2.27 -16.62 19.87
N TYR A 69 2.04 -15.31 19.90
CA TYR A 69 2.01 -14.55 21.15
C TYR A 69 0.93 -15.04 22.12
N ALA A 70 -0.24 -15.44 21.61
CA ALA A 70 -1.33 -15.94 22.44
C ALA A 70 -0.98 -17.25 23.17
N LYS A 71 -0.16 -18.11 22.56
CA LYS A 71 0.31 -19.36 23.17
C LYS A 71 1.41 -19.15 24.21
N GLU A 72 2.23 -18.12 24.03
CA GLU A 72 3.34 -17.79 24.95
C GLU A 72 2.89 -16.95 26.15
N ARG A 73 2.02 -15.97 25.93
CA ARG A 73 1.57 -15.04 26.96
C ARG A 73 0.65 -15.76 27.94
N ARG A 74 1.00 -15.75 29.23
CA ARG A 74 0.18 -16.30 30.32
C ARG A 74 -0.49 -15.22 31.16
N GLN A 75 -1.75 -15.44 31.52
CA GLN A 75 -2.48 -14.63 32.50
C GLN A 75 -3.55 -15.48 33.20
N PHE A 76 -3.86 -15.15 34.46
CA PHE A 76 -4.79 -15.93 35.29
C PHE A 76 -4.45 -17.45 35.33
N GLY A 77 -3.15 -17.79 35.39
CA GLY A 77 -2.68 -19.16 35.54
C GLY A 77 -2.55 -19.99 34.25
N LYS A 78 -3.01 -19.50 33.09
CA LYS A 78 -2.94 -20.23 31.80
C LYS A 78 -2.51 -19.35 30.62
N PRO A 79 -2.06 -19.93 29.49
CA PRO A 79 -1.87 -19.20 28.24
C PRO A 79 -3.15 -18.46 27.83
N ILE A 80 -3.02 -17.26 27.25
CA ILE A 80 -4.18 -16.47 26.83
C ILE A 80 -4.91 -17.11 25.64
N ALA A 81 -4.26 -18.03 24.92
CA ALA A 81 -4.90 -18.86 23.89
C ALA A 81 -5.96 -19.84 24.43
N GLU A 82 -6.03 -20.05 25.74
CA GLU A 82 -6.99 -20.97 26.38
C GLU A 82 -8.23 -20.26 26.97
N PHE A 83 -8.40 -18.94 26.75
CA PHE A 83 -9.62 -18.22 27.17
C PHE A 83 -10.82 -18.48 26.27
#